data_AF-A0A950TGT7-F1
#
_entry.id   AF-A0A950TGT7-F1
#
_cell.length_a   1.000
_cell.length_b   1.000
_cell.length_c   1.000
_cell.angle_alpha   90.00
_cell.angle_beta   90.00
_cell.angle_gamma   90.00
#
_symmetry.space_group_name_H-M   'P 1'
#
loop_
_entity.id
_entity.type
_entity.pdbx_description
1 polymer ?
#
loop_
_entity_poly.entity_id
_entity_poly.type
_entity_poly.pdbx_seq_one_letter_code
_entity_poly.pdbx_strand_id
1 'polypeptide(L)'
;MTDRDPIDRRAVLAGTAALSGAALLPGRAKAETEPRRGGVLRWAQAPNPGSLDPVTGRTAAEFTFLQIVHDALLDFDPVTLDPKPGLAKAYAFEDPTTFTMDLVENASFHDGTPFDADAVKFNLDRARTDPRSNVKADVATIRAVEVAGKYRVILRLERPNAALPAILTDRSGMMVSPTNIKQNGANAD
;
A
#
# COMPACT_ATOMS: atom_id res chain seq x y z
N MET A 1 54.47 60.61 -12.18
CA MET A 1 54.49 61.07 -10.78
C MET A 1 53.07 61.56 -10.46
N THR A 2 52.08 60.65 -10.52
CA THR A 2 51.47 59.94 -9.37
C THR A 2 50.91 60.87 -8.31
N ASP A 3 49.59 61.06 -8.34
CA ASP A 3 48.84 60.91 -7.09
C ASP A 3 47.51 60.18 -7.38
N ARG A 4 47.19 59.23 -6.51
CA ARG A 4 46.17 58.20 -6.68
C ARG A 4 44.95 58.58 -5.85
N ASP A 5 43.76 58.51 -6.46
CA ASP A 5 42.50 58.73 -5.75
C ASP A 5 42.40 57.85 -4.48
N PRO A 6 42.03 58.42 -3.32
CA PRO A 6 41.92 57.66 -2.09
C PRO A 6 40.65 56.81 -2.14
N ILE A 7 40.84 55.49 -2.16
CA ILE A 7 39.75 54.52 -2.02
C ILE A 7 39.01 54.80 -0.71
N ASP A 8 37.76 55.26 -0.81
CA ASP A 8 36.89 55.50 0.33
C ASP A 8 36.59 54.16 1.03
N ARG A 9 36.91 54.08 2.32
CA ARG A 9 36.66 52.90 3.17
C ARG A 9 35.19 52.50 3.19
N ARG A 10 34.28 53.44 2.90
CA ARG A 10 32.83 53.16 2.77
C ARG A 10 32.49 52.38 1.50
N ALA A 11 33.24 52.55 0.41
CA ALA A 11 33.04 51.80 -0.83
C ALA A 11 33.45 50.32 -0.68
N VAL A 12 34.49 50.04 0.12
CA VAL A 12 34.97 48.67 0.37
C VAL A 12 33.99 47.87 1.24
N LEU A 13 33.33 48.50 2.20
CA LEU A 13 32.30 47.87 3.05
C LEU A 13 30.97 47.62 2.33
N ALA A 14 30.63 48.44 1.32
CA ALA A 14 29.46 48.19 0.49
C ALA A 14 29.65 47.01 -0.50
N GLY A 15 30.89 46.77 -0.95
CA GLY A 15 31.21 45.67 -1.87
C GLY A 15 31.23 44.28 -1.23
N THR A 16 31.60 44.15 0.04
CA THR A 16 31.69 42.86 0.74
C THR A 16 30.35 42.35 1.28
N ALA A 17 29.38 43.24 1.52
CA ALA A 17 28.02 42.86 1.90
C ALA A 17 27.23 42.24 0.73
N ALA A 18 27.49 42.68 -0.50
CA ALA A 18 26.79 42.16 -1.69
C ALA A 18 27.28 40.78 -2.14
N LEU A 19 28.55 40.42 -1.90
CA LEU A 19 29.11 39.12 -2.27
C LEU A 19 28.81 38.02 -1.25
N SER A 20 28.57 38.36 0.01
CA SER A 20 28.26 37.39 1.07
C SER A 20 26.78 36.97 1.09
N GLY A 21 25.87 37.81 0.56
CA GLY A 21 24.43 37.53 0.52
C GLY A 21 24.01 36.52 -0.55
N ALA A 22 24.76 36.39 -1.65
CA ALA A 22 24.43 35.48 -2.75
C ALA A 22 24.77 34.01 -2.45
N ALA A 23 25.67 33.75 -1.50
CA ALA A 23 26.09 32.39 -1.10
C ALA A 23 25.15 31.73 -0.07
N LEU A 24 24.20 32.48 0.50
CA LEU A 24 23.26 32.01 1.53
C LEU A 24 21.83 31.81 1.02
N LEU A 25 21.58 32.04 -0.28
CA LEU A 25 20.32 31.63 -0.86
C LEU A 25 20.30 30.10 -0.89
N PRO A 26 19.31 29.42 -0.27
CA PRO A 26 19.17 27.99 -0.46
C PRO A 26 19.05 27.77 -1.97
N GLY A 27 20.09 27.17 -2.57
CA GLY A 27 20.10 26.86 -3.98
C GLY A 27 18.81 26.11 -4.25
N ARG A 28 17.94 26.66 -5.10
CA ARG A 28 16.72 25.97 -5.51
C ARG A 28 17.16 24.58 -5.91
N ALA A 29 16.75 23.58 -5.12
CA ALA A 29 16.98 22.20 -5.48
C ALA A 29 16.44 22.06 -6.90
N LYS A 30 17.34 21.88 -7.87
CA LYS A 30 16.91 21.59 -9.23
C LYS A 30 16.20 20.26 -9.09
N ALA A 31 14.89 20.26 -9.26
CA ALA A 31 14.13 19.03 -9.38
C ALA A 31 14.84 18.21 -10.46
N GLU A 32 15.39 17.07 -10.06
CA GLU A 32 16.08 16.18 -10.99
C GLU A 32 15.01 15.70 -11.98
N THR A 33 15.06 16.23 -13.20
CA THR A 33 14.00 16.04 -14.20
C THR A 33 13.94 14.62 -14.74
N GLU A 34 14.97 13.81 -14.50
CA GLU A 34 15.01 12.41 -14.92
C GLU A 34 14.91 11.48 -13.70
N PRO A 35 13.90 10.60 -13.65
CA PRO A 35 13.79 9.58 -12.62
C PRO A 35 15.01 8.66 -12.66
N ARG A 36 15.75 8.57 -11.55
CA ARG A 36 16.79 7.56 -11.39
C ARG A 36 16.12 6.18 -11.28
N ARG A 37 16.41 5.28 -12.23
CA ARG A 37 15.92 3.89 -12.18
C ARG A 37 16.84 3.04 -11.29
N GLY A 38 16.24 2.25 -10.42
CA GLY A 38 16.96 1.40 -9.46
C GLY A 38 17.47 2.16 -8.24
N GLY A 39 18.23 1.47 -7.40
CA GLY A 39 18.78 2.01 -6.14
C GLY A 39 18.20 1.35 -4.90
N VAL A 40 18.60 1.85 -3.73
CA VAL A 40 18.14 1.37 -2.43
C VAL A 40 17.44 2.51 -1.71
N LEU A 41 16.13 2.38 -1.51
CA LEU A 41 15.40 3.24 -0.58
C LEU A 41 15.70 2.78 0.84
N ARG A 42 16.37 3.63 1.62
CA ARG A 42 16.57 3.41 3.06
C ARG A 42 15.56 4.26 3.82
N TRP A 43 14.72 3.62 4.60
CA TRP A 43 13.72 4.28 5.43
C TRP A 43 13.81 3.75 6.86
N ALA A 44 13.50 4.61 7.83
CA ALA A 44 13.47 4.24 9.23
C ALA A 44 12.01 4.08 9.66
N GLN A 45 11.67 2.90 10.17
CA GLN A 45 10.33 2.57 10.67
C GLN A 45 10.47 1.92 12.03
N ALA A 46 9.73 2.43 13.00
CA ALA A 46 9.64 1.86 14.34
C ALA A 46 8.17 1.87 14.78
N PRO A 47 7.71 0.84 15.51
CA PRO A 47 8.44 -0.36 15.93
C PRO A 47 8.61 -1.39 14.79
N ASN A 48 9.42 -2.42 15.03
CA ASN A 48 9.47 -3.60 14.16
C ASN A 48 8.09 -4.28 14.09
N PRO A 49 7.70 -4.86 12.94
CA PRO A 49 6.44 -5.59 12.84
C PRO A 49 6.49 -6.85 13.71
N GLY A 50 5.41 -7.15 14.42
CA GLY A 50 5.24 -8.37 15.19
C GLY A 50 4.67 -9.54 14.39
N SER A 51 4.12 -9.26 13.20
CA SER A 51 3.67 -10.24 12.20
C SER A 51 3.68 -9.61 10.81
N LEU A 52 3.98 -10.42 9.79
CA LEU A 52 3.92 -10.08 8.37
C LEU A 52 2.73 -10.74 7.67
N ASP A 53 1.88 -11.44 8.42
CA ASP A 53 0.61 -11.95 7.95
C ASP A 53 -0.52 -10.91 8.17
N PRO A 54 -1.21 -10.46 7.09
CA PRO A 54 -2.29 -9.48 7.18
C PRO A 54 -3.42 -9.87 8.15
N VAL A 55 -3.68 -11.17 8.32
CA VAL A 55 -4.75 -11.66 9.19
C VAL A 55 -4.39 -11.54 10.67
N THR A 56 -3.11 -11.69 11.02
CA THR A 56 -2.63 -11.68 12.42
C THR A 56 -1.87 -10.42 12.82
N GLY A 57 -1.57 -9.52 11.89
CA GLY A 57 -1.06 -8.18 12.17
C GLY A 57 -2.02 -7.37 13.04
N ARG A 58 -1.48 -6.56 13.95
CA ARG A 58 -2.19 -5.85 15.02
C ARG A 58 -2.10 -4.32 14.93
N THR A 59 -1.05 -3.78 14.32
CA THR A 59 -0.68 -2.36 14.45
C THR A 59 -0.66 -1.65 13.10
N ALA A 60 -0.85 -0.34 13.11
CA ALA A 60 -0.70 0.49 11.92
C ALA A 60 0.75 0.51 11.39
N ALA A 61 1.74 0.31 12.25
CA ALA A 61 3.15 0.28 11.84
C ALA A 61 3.47 -0.96 10.99
N GLU A 62 2.83 -2.10 11.28
CA GLU A 62 2.91 -3.32 10.46
C GLU A 62 2.28 -3.13 9.09
N PHE A 63 1.19 -2.35 9.01
CA PHE A 63 0.49 -2.12 7.76
C PHE A 63 1.41 -1.58 6.65
N THR A 64 2.33 -0.66 6.97
CA THR A 64 3.29 -0.15 5.99
C THR A 64 4.22 -1.24 5.45
N PHE A 65 4.60 -2.23 6.26
CA PHE A 65 5.37 -3.39 5.77
C PHE A 65 4.51 -4.31 4.91
N LEU A 66 3.27 -4.56 5.33
CA LEU A 66 2.34 -5.43 4.61
C LEU A 66 2.05 -4.91 3.21
N GLN A 67 1.85 -3.59 3.05
CA GLN A 67 1.61 -2.94 1.75
C GLN A 67 2.79 -3.02 0.77
N ILE A 68 4.00 -3.31 1.24
CA ILE A 68 5.17 -3.49 0.37
C ILE A 68 5.21 -4.92 -0.20
N VAL A 69 4.65 -5.89 0.53
CA VAL A 69 4.77 -7.32 0.24
C VAL A 69 3.49 -7.91 -0.34
N HIS A 70 2.34 -7.33 -0.04
CA HIS A 70 1.02 -7.87 -0.40
C HIS A 70 0.22 -6.86 -1.22
N ASP A 71 -0.39 -7.38 -2.28
CA ASP A 71 -1.45 -6.68 -2.99
C ASP A 71 -2.82 -7.03 -2.39
N ALA A 72 -3.72 -6.05 -2.40
CA ALA A 72 -5.10 -6.21 -1.95
C ALA A 72 -6.09 -6.38 -3.11
N LEU A 73 -7.27 -6.92 -2.82
CA LEU A 73 -8.36 -7.08 -3.79
C LEU A 73 -8.76 -5.75 -4.41
N LEU A 74 -8.91 -4.72 -3.59
CA LEU A 74 -9.13 -3.33 -4.02
C LEU A 74 -8.00 -2.46 -3.51
N ASP A 75 -7.91 -1.24 -4.01
CA ASP A 75 -6.94 -0.24 -3.55
C ASP A 75 -7.65 1.11 -3.33
N PHE A 76 -7.00 2.08 -2.72
CA PHE A 76 -7.51 3.44 -2.61
C PHE A 76 -7.03 4.32 -3.76
N ASP A 77 -7.92 5.17 -4.26
CA ASP A 77 -7.48 6.34 -5.03
C ASP A 77 -6.71 7.30 -4.10
N PRO A 78 -5.47 7.69 -4.45
CA PRO A 78 -4.64 8.50 -3.55
C PRO A 78 -5.15 9.94 -3.38
N VAL A 79 -6.10 10.40 -4.20
CA VAL A 79 -6.67 11.74 -4.15
C VAL A 79 -8.06 11.72 -3.54
N THR A 80 -8.96 10.87 -4.05
CA THR A 80 -10.35 10.84 -3.58
C THR A 80 -10.57 9.95 -2.36
N LEU A 81 -9.64 9.02 -2.10
CA LEU A 81 -9.77 7.96 -1.09
C LEU A 81 -10.96 7.02 -1.36
N ASP A 82 -11.48 7.00 -2.59
CA ASP A 82 -12.48 6.03 -2.99
C ASP A 82 -11.82 4.67 -3.28
N PRO A 83 -12.50 3.55 -3.00
CA PRO A 83 -12.06 2.25 -3.46
C PRO A 83 -12.00 2.19 -4.99
N LYS A 84 -10.88 1.70 -5.51
CA LYS A 84 -10.61 1.46 -6.94
C LYS A 84 -10.16 0.02 -7.17
N PRO A 85 -10.13 -0.47 -8.43
CA PRO A 85 -9.63 -1.81 -8.74
C PRO A 85 -8.20 -2.08 -8.24
N GLY A 86 -7.99 -3.29 -7.74
CA GLY A 86 -6.71 -3.87 -7.34
C GLY A 86 -6.51 -5.24 -8.00
N LEU A 87 -6.27 -6.30 -7.22
CA LEU A 87 -6.30 -7.68 -7.72
C LEU A 87 -7.69 -8.09 -8.26
N ALA A 88 -8.75 -7.47 -7.76
CA ALA A 88 -10.05 -7.45 -8.42
C ALA A 88 -10.08 -6.28 -9.41
N LYS A 89 -10.07 -6.60 -10.71
CA LYS A 89 -10.08 -5.63 -11.82
C LYS A 89 -11.44 -4.95 -12.00
N ALA A 90 -12.51 -5.57 -11.51
CA ALA A 90 -13.85 -5.00 -11.48
C ALA A 90 -14.63 -5.59 -10.29
N TYR A 91 -15.57 -4.82 -9.76
CA TYR A 91 -16.48 -5.29 -8.72
C TYR A 91 -17.84 -4.60 -8.83
N ALA A 92 -18.88 -5.25 -8.32
CA ALA A 92 -20.23 -4.69 -8.27
C ALA A 92 -21.06 -5.31 -7.14
N PHE A 93 -22.01 -4.53 -6.62
CA PHE A 93 -23.15 -5.09 -5.90
C PHE A 93 -24.25 -5.44 -6.91
N GLU A 94 -24.50 -6.73 -7.12
CA GLU A 94 -25.60 -7.21 -7.97
C GLU A 94 -26.95 -7.00 -7.27
N ASP A 95 -26.94 -7.12 -5.94
CA ASP A 95 -28.01 -6.78 -5.03
C ASP A 95 -27.39 -6.34 -3.69
N PRO A 96 -28.17 -5.84 -2.70
CA PRO A 96 -27.62 -5.33 -1.44
C PRO A 96 -26.77 -6.34 -0.64
N THR A 97 -26.85 -7.63 -0.95
CA THR A 97 -26.19 -8.73 -0.24
C THR A 97 -25.35 -9.64 -1.15
N THR A 98 -25.21 -9.31 -2.44
CA THR A 98 -24.40 -10.06 -3.40
C THR A 98 -23.35 -9.12 -3.99
N PHE A 99 -22.10 -9.33 -3.61
CA PHE A 99 -20.96 -8.57 -4.10
C PHE A 99 -20.09 -9.45 -4.99
N THR A 100 -19.94 -9.08 -6.26
CA THR A 100 -19.17 -9.86 -7.23
C THR A 100 -17.88 -9.16 -7.58
N MET A 101 -16.81 -9.94 -7.78
CA MET A 101 -15.50 -9.47 -8.21
C MET A 101 -15.01 -10.29 -9.41
N ASP A 102 -14.48 -9.59 -10.40
CA ASP A 102 -13.67 -10.19 -11.47
C ASP A 102 -12.19 -9.93 -11.18
N LEU A 103 -11.38 -10.97 -11.27
CA LEU A 103 -9.96 -10.96 -10.89
C LEU A 103 -9.05 -10.73 -12.11
N VAL A 104 -7.83 -10.28 -11.85
CA VAL A 104 -6.75 -10.27 -12.85
C VAL A 104 -6.31 -11.70 -13.19
N GLU A 105 -5.89 -11.93 -14.44
CA GLU A 105 -5.68 -13.30 -14.95
C GLU A 105 -4.21 -13.76 -14.94
N ASN A 106 -3.27 -12.83 -14.74
CA ASN A 106 -1.81 -13.04 -14.85
C ASN A 106 -1.05 -12.70 -13.56
N ALA A 107 -1.72 -12.71 -12.41
CA ALA A 107 -1.06 -12.54 -11.13
C ALA A 107 -0.60 -13.90 -10.59
N SER A 108 0.54 -13.90 -9.91
CA SER A 108 1.12 -15.06 -9.24
C SER A 108 1.72 -14.62 -7.91
N PHE A 109 1.69 -15.51 -6.93
CA PHE A 109 2.40 -15.29 -5.67
C PHE A 109 3.91 -15.44 -5.85
N HIS A 110 4.69 -14.97 -4.87
CA HIS A 110 6.14 -15.07 -4.88
C HIS A 110 6.67 -16.52 -4.88
N ASP A 111 5.86 -17.50 -4.51
CA ASP A 111 6.18 -18.94 -4.61
C ASP A 111 5.90 -19.55 -5.99
N GLY A 112 5.44 -18.74 -6.95
CA GLY A 112 5.11 -19.15 -8.32
C GLY A 112 3.70 -19.74 -8.49
N THR A 113 2.92 -19.91 -7.42
CA THR A 113 1.54 -20.39 -7.53
C THR A 113 0.62 -19.29 -8.10
N PRO A 114 -0.42 -19.66 -8.88
CA PRO A 114 -1.30 -18.67 -9.50
C PRO A 114 -2.17 -17.96 -8.45
N PHE A 115 -2.49 -16.70 -8.72
CA PHE A 115 -3.58 -16.00 -8.05
C PHE A 115 -4.89 -16.26 -8.79
N ASP A 116 -5.88 -16.82 -8.09
CA ASP A 116 -7.19 -17.15 -8.63
C ASP A 116 -8.30 -17.06 -7.56
N ALA A 117 -9.54 -17.37 -7.95
CA ALA A 117 -10.69 -17.32 -7.08
C ALA A 117 -10.61 -18.28 -5.88
N ASP A 118 -9.90 -19.41 -5.99
CA ASP A 118 -9.69 -20.33 -4.88
C ASP A 118 -8.74 -19.73 -3.84
N ALA A 119 -7.71 -19.00 -4.29
CA ALA A 119 -6.83 -18.24 -3.40
C ALA A 119 -7.59 -17.14 -2.65
N VAL A 120 -8.48 -16.40 -3.33
CA VAL A 120 -9.33 -15.39 -2.69
C VAL A 120 -10.25 -16.04 -1.65
N LYS A 121 -10.89 -17.14 -2.01
CA LYS A 121 -11.74 -17.90 -1.09
C LYS A 121 -10.98 -18.35 0.14
N PHE A 122 -9.79 -18.92 -0.03
CA PHE A 122 -8.94 -19.35 1.08
C PHE A 122 -8.63 -18.19 2.04
N ASN A 123 -8.20 -17.04 1.52
CA ASN A 123 -7.82 -15.89 2.32
C ASN A 123 -9.01 -15.31 3.10
N LEU A 124 -10.14 -15.09 2.44
CA LEU A 124 -11.33 -14.52 3.08
C LEU A 124 -11.98 -15.50 4.08
N ASP A 125 -12.02 -16.79 3.77
CA ASP A 125 -12.49 -17.80 4.73
C ASP A 125 -11.56 -17.84 5.94
N ARG A 126 -10.24 -17.81 5.74
CA ARG A 126 -9.25 -17.74 6.82
C ARG A 126 -9.44 -16.50 7.70
N ALA A 127 -9.63 -15.32 7.10
CA ALA A 127 -9.89 -14.08 7.83
C ALA A 127 -11.14 -14.21 8.73
N ARG A 128 -12.17 -14.94 8.28
CA ARG A 128 -13.41 -15.17 9.04
C ARG A 128 -13.27 -16.24 10.12
N THR A 129 -12.52 -17.31 9.87
CA THR A 129 -12.53 -18.49 10.73
C THR A 129 -11.32 -18.62 11.64
N ASP A 130 -10.13 -18.13 11.27
CA ASP A 130 -8.93 -18.27 12.11
C ASP A 130 -9.18 -17.58 13.48
N PRO A 131 -9.01 -18.28 14.62
CA PRO A 131 -9.22 -17.69 15.95
C PRO A 131 -8.26 -16.53 16.26
N ARG A 132 -7.13 -16.44 15.55
CA ARG A 132 -6.12 -15.38 15.72
C ARG A 132 -6.35 -14.18 14.80
N SER A 133 -7.39 -14.23 13.96
CA SER A 133 -7.68 -13.15 13.00
C SER A 133 -8.07 -11.86 13.71
N ASN A 134 -7.28 -10.81 13.53
CA ASN A 134 -7.59 -9.46 14.01
C ASN A 134 -8.51 -8.69 13.05
N VAL A 135 -8.72 -9.20 11.84
CA VAL A 135 -9.59 -8.61 10.81
C VAL A 135 -10.97 -9.29 10.75
N LYS A 136 -11.24 -10.23 11.65
CA LYS A 136 -12.49 -11.03 11.66
C LYS A 136 -13.75 -10.15 11.70
N ALA A 137 -13.70 -9.04 12.44
CA ALA A 137 -14.82 -8.11 12.56
C ALA A 137 -15.12 -7.39 11.23
N ASP A 138 -14.09 -7.06 10.46
CA ASP A 138 -14.20 -6.34 9.18
C ASP A 138 -14.94 -7.19 8.14
N VAL A 139 -14.61 -8.49 8.08
CA VAL A 139 -15.22 -9.45 7.15
C VAL A 139 -16.42 -10.20 7.73
N ALA A 140 -16.89 -9.84 8.94
CA ALA A 140 -17.95 -10.57 9.64
C ALA A 140 -19.28 -10.61 8.88
N THR A 141 -19.55 -9.61 8.03
CA THR A 141 -20.77 -9.56 7.21
C THR A 141 -20.75 -10.53 6.03
N ILE A 142 -19.57 -11.04 5.63
CA ILE A 142 -19.47 -12.04 4.58
C ILE A 142 -19.97 -13.36 5.17
N ARG A 143 -21.02 -13.93 4.58
CA ARG A 143 -21.58 -15.25 4.92
C ARG A 143 -20.89 -16.36 4.15
N ALA A 144 -20.60 -16.14 2.88
CA ALA A 144 -19.97 -17.14 2.02
C ALA A 144 -19.11 -16.48 0.92
N VAL A 145 -18.06 -17.19 0.54
CA VAL A 145 -17.22 -16.87 -0.62
C VAL A 145 -17.39 -18.01 -1.63
N GLU A 146 -18.02 -17.70 -2.76
CA GLU A 146 -18.33 -18.61 -3.84
C GLU A 146 -17.34 -18.41 -5.00
N VAL A 147 -16.82 -19.51 -5.52
CA VAL A 147 -15.98 -19.53 -6.72
C VAL A 147 -16.90 -19.74 -7.92
N ALA A 148 -17.13 -18.68 -8.70
CA ALA A 148 -18.01 -18.70 -9.87
C ALA A 148 -17.24 -18.88 -11.19
N GLY A 149 -15.94 -19.17 -11.10
CA GLY A 149 -15.00 -19.35 -12.19
C GLY A 149 -13.60 -19.07 -11.71
N LYS A 150 -12.58 -19.41 -12.53
CA LYS A 150 -11.17 -19.25 -12.14
C LYS A 150 -10.84 -17.82 -11.69
N TYR A 151 -11.44 -16.82 -12.32
CA TYR A 151 -11.19 -15.40 -12.04
C TYR A 151 -12.46 -14.65 -11.66
N ARG A 152 -13.47 -15.33 -11.10
CA ARG A 152 -14.72 -14.68 -10.64
C ARG A 152 -15.13 -15.19 -9.27
N VAL A 153 -15.32 -14.26 -8.34
CA VAL A 153 -15.66 -14.52 -6.95
C VAL A 153 -16.97 -13.82 -6.60
N ILE A 154 -17.86 -14.52 -5.90
CA ILE A 154 -19.11 -13.94 -5.38
C ILE A 154 -19.09 -14.01 -3.86
N LEU A 155 -19.22 -12.85 -3.21
CA LEU A 155 -19.38 -12.73 -1.76
C LEU A 155 -20.87 -12.61 -1.45
N ARG A 156 -21.38 -13.56 -0.66
CA ARG A 156 -22.73 -13.49 -0.08
C ARG A 156 -22.63 -12.83 1.28
N LEU A 157 -23.43 -11.79 1.51
CA LEU A 157 -23.44 -11.05 2.76
C LEU A 157 -24.67 -11.43 3.61
N GLU A 158 -24.52 -11.41 4.93
CA GLU A 158 -25.64 -11.63 5.86
C GLU A 158 -26.60 -10.43 5.91
N ARG A 159 -26.09 -9.25 5.59
CA ARG A 159 -26.81 -7.97 5.56
C ARG A 159 -26.07 -6.99 4.66
N PRO A 160 -26.73 -5.92 4.17
CA PRO A 160 -26.06 -4.91 3.36
C PRO A 160 -24.87 -4.28 4.07
N ASN A 161 -23.75 -4.15 3.34
CA ASN A 161 -22.53 -3.54 3.84
C ASN A 161 -21.86 -2.67 2.76
N ALA A 162 -22.22 -1.39 2.73
CA ALA A 162 -21.65 -0.44 1.77
C ALA A 162 -20.15 -0.14 2.02
N ALA A 163 -19.62 -0.44 3.21
CA ALA A 163 -18.21 -0.24 3.52
C ALA A 163 -17.32 -1.40 2.99
N LEU A 164 -17.91 -2.49 2.51
CA LEU A 164 -17.16 -3.66 2.07
C LEU A 164 -16.06 -3.34 1.04
N PRO A 165 -16.28 -2.50 0.02
CA PRO A 165 -15.20 -2.16 -0.92
C PRO A 165 -14.00 -1.51 -0.22
N ALA A 166 -14.23 -0.58 0.71
CA ALA A 166 -13.17 0.07 1.49
C ALA A 166 -12.50 -0.89 2.50
N ILE A 167 -13.23 -1.89 3.00
CA ILE A 167 -12.64 -2.93 3.84
C ILE A 167 -11.65 -3.79 3.04
N LEU A 168 -11.99 -4.09 1.79
CA LEU A 168 -11.17 -4.92 0.89
C LEU A 168 -9.95 -4.19 0.29
N THR A 169 -9.72 -2.91 0.64
CA THR A 169 -8.47 -2.20 0.31
C THR A 169 -7.39 -2.35 1.38
N ASP A 170 -7.76 -2.75 2.60
CA ASP A 170 -6.87 -2.92 3.75
C ASP A 170 -6.48 -4.41 3.91
N ARG A 171 -5.92 -4.80 5.06
CA ARG A 171 -5.51 -6.14 5.45
C ARG A 171 -6.53 -7.23 5.15
N SER A 172 -7.82 -6.92 5.28
CA SER A 172 -8.92 -7.84 4.96
C SER A 172 -8.96 -8.25 3.49
N GLY A 173 -8.44 -7.41 2.58
CA GLY A 173 -8.34 -7.68 1.16
C GLY A 173 -6.95 -8.13 0.70
N MET A 174 -5.93 -8.12 1.56
CA MET A 174 -4.57 -8.54 1.21
C MET A 174 -4.48 -10.04 0.99
N MET A 175 -3.89 -10.46 -0.13
CA MET A 175 -3.85 -11.85 -0.54
C MET A 175 -2.49 -12.49 -0.21
N VAL A 176 -2.51 -13.52 0.64
CA VAL A 176 -1.33 -14.37 0.89
C VAL A 176 -1.42 -15.68 0.13
N SER A 177 -0.27 -16.28 -0.22
CA SER A 177 -0.24 -17.59 -0.87
C SER A 177 -0.88 -18.66 0.04
N PRO A 178 -1.92 -19.36 -0.42
CA PRO A 178 -2.47 -20.50 0.31
C PRO A 178 -1.45 -21.61 0.55
N THR A 179 -0.49 -21.79 -0.37
CA THR A 179 0.56 -22.80 -0.26
C THR A 179 1.52 -22.46 0.87
N ASN A 180 2.01 -21.21 0.92
CA ASN A 180 2.89 -20.74 2.00
C ASN A 180 2.23 -20.90 3.36
N ILE A 181 0.97 -20.49 3.50
CA ILE A 181 0.23 -20.60 4.77
C ILE A 181 0.02 -22.06 5.20
N LYS A 182 -0.27 -22.96 4.27
CA LYS A 182 -0.44 -24.39 4.60
C LYS A 182 0.87 -25.06 5.01
N GLN A 183 1.99 -24.64 4.44
CA GLN A 183 3.31 -25.20 4.73
C GLN A 183 3.89 -24.66 6.04
N ASN A 184 3.78 -23.34 6.25
CA ASN A 184 4.48 -22.64 7.33
C ASN A 184 3.57 -22.21 8.48
N GLY A 185 2.25 -22.23 8.29
CA GLY A 185 1.26 -22.00 9.35
C GLY A 185 1.44 -20.65 10.05
N ALA A 186 1.70 -20.67 11.36
CA ALA A 186 1.96 -19.48 12.16
C ALA A 186 3.34 -18.84 11.90
N ASN A 187 4.23 -19.53 11.18
CA ASN A 187 5.57 -19.06 10.82
C ASN A 187 5.65 -18.67 9.34
N ALA A 188 4.52 -18.37 8.71
CA ALA A 188 4.45 -17.98 7.31
C ALA A 188 4.86 -16.51 7.05
N ASP A 189 5.29 -15.82 8.12
CA ASP A 189 5.88 -14.47 8.10
C ASP A 189 7.20 -14.42 7.31
#